data_AF-A0A5C6YMV5-F1
#
_entry.id   AF-A0A5C6YMV5-F1
#
_cell.length_a   1.000
_cell.length_b   1.000
_cell.length_c   1.000
_cell.angle_alpha   90.00
_cell.angle_beta   90.00
_cell.angle_gamma   90.00
#
_symmetry.space_group_name_H-M   'P 1'
#
loop_
_entity.id
_entity.type
_entity.pdbx_description
1 polymer ?
#
loop_
_entity_poly.entity_id
_entity_poly.type
_entity_poly.pdbx_seq_one_letter_code
_entity_poly.pdbx_strand_id
1 'polypeptide(L)'
;MSAVVPMPVVRPMVGRRSAAARRREDLLGRVHLAVRMARRSLKRALAEEEGAATGAAGGGGAPAPLVLAKVVGEAAMLLRMAANLRGEDETLDVESRLLAVQLVAPARGARVKARLCHDTGRALEHASAHLFLGDAGYPDEAFDRLLDELLEGEVAGGAERLPNHQLECEWLDQLRRGRVDVEPIDAELLAATCIGWPLDVLACSTLDLYMFTHVVLYASDMGRRPVRLPRPVDEVLAEA
;
A
#
# COMPACT_ATOMS: atom_id res chain seq x y z
N MET A 1 14.82 60.04 46.31
CA MET A 1 14.88 58.57 46.16
C MET A 1 13.93 58.18 45.05
N SER A 2 14.45 57.90 43.84
CA SER A 2 13.63 57.62 42.65
C SER A 2 13.39 56.11 42.57
N ALA A 3 12.13 55.68 42.70
CA ALA A 3 11.77 54.28 42.62
C ALA A 3 11.64 53.87 41.14
N VAL A 4 12.60 53.06 40.68
CA VAL A 4 12.55 52.42 39.36
C VAL A 4 11.50 51.31 39.41
N VAL A 5 10.42 51.45 38.65
CA VAL A 5 9.42 50.40 38.45
C VAL A 5 9.99 49.39 37.45
N PRO A 6 10.07 48.09 37.77
CA PRO A 6 10.58 47.08 36.84
C PRO A 6 9.57 46.84 35.71
N MET A 7 10.04 46.93 34.46
CA MET A 7 9.29 46.54 33.27
C MET A 7 8.98 45.03 33.30
N PRO A 8 7.76 44.61 32.90
CA PRO A 8 7.43 43.19 32.82
C PRO A 8 8.22 42.53 31.69
N VAL A 9 8.95 41.47 32.03
CA VAL A 9 9.63 40.61 31.06
C VAL A 9 8.57 39.85 30.27
N VAL A 10 8.32 40.27 29.03
CA VAL A 10 7.53 39.50 28.07
C VAL A 10 8.36 38.28 27.68
N ARG A 11 8.08 37.13 28.31
CA ARG A 11 8.58 35.85 27.82
C ARG A 11 7.91 35.56 26.46
N PRO A 12 8.67 35.21 25.40
CA PRO A 12 8.06 34.81 24.16
C PRO A 12 7.21 33.56 24.41
N MET A 13 5.90 33.65 24.15
CA MET A 13 5.03 32.49 24.06
C MET A 13 5.48 31.66 22.85
N VAL A 14 6.36 30.69 23.09
CA VAL A 14 6.55 29.58 22.16
C VAL A 14 5.23 28.82 22.13
N GLY A 15 4.45 29.05 21.08
CA GLY A 15 3.11 28.48 20.92
C GLY A 15 3.15 26.96 21.05
N ARG A 16 2.44 26.41 22.04
CA ARG A 16 2.23 24.97 22.16
C ARG A 16 1.43 24.51 20.95
N ARG A 17 2.07 23.81 20.00
CA ARG A 17 1.38 23.13 18.89
C ARG A 17 0.28 22.20 19.44
N SER A 18 -0.82 22.04 18.72
CA SER A 18 -1.88 21.11 19.13
C SER A 18 -1.39 19.65 19.06
N ALA A 19 -2.02 18.74 19.80
CA ALA A 19 -1.67 17.31 19.73
C ALA A 19 -1.94 16.71 18.33
N ALA A 20 -2.97 17.22 17.63
CA ALA A 20 -3.25 16.85 16.25
C ALA A 20 -2.14 17.29 15.29
N ALA A 21 -1.63 18.52 15.43
CA ALA A 21 -0.52 19.02 14.62
C ALA A 21 0.76 18.19 14.84
N ARG A 22 1.07 17.79 16.08
CA ARG A 22 2.20 16.90 16.38
C ARG A 22 2.04 15.52 15.74
N ARG A 23 0.85 14.92 15.82
CA ARG A 23 0.54 13.64 15.16
C ARG A 23 0.66 13.73 13.64
N ARG A 24 0.28 14.87 13.05
CA ARG A 24 0.37 15.10 11.61
C ARG A 24 1.82 15.24 11.14
N GLU A 25 2.64 16.01 11.86
CA GLU A 25 4.07 16.18 11.57
C GLU A 25 4.84 14.87 11.70
N ASP A 26 4.53 14.07 12.73
CA ASP A 26 5.08 12.73 12.91
C ASP A 26 4.68 11.78 11.77
N LEU A 27 3.41 11.81 11.34
CA LEU A 27 2.95 11.05 10.16
C LEU A 27 3.75 11.42 8.91
N LEU A 28 3.90 12.72 8.60
CA LEU A 28 4.69 13.17 7.45
C LEU A 28 6.13 12.67 7.53
N GLY A 29 6.77 12.76 8.71
CA GLY A 29 8.11 12.24 8.94
C GLY A 29 8.24 10.74 8.67
N ARG A 30 7.26 9.94 9.10
CA ARG A 30 7.21 8.50 8.83
C ARG A 30 7.00 8.19 7.35
N VAL A 31 6.16 8.97 6.66
CA VAL A 31 5.92 8.79 5.21
C VAL A 31 7.18 9.11 4.41
N HIS A 32 7.90 10.19 4.71
CA HIS A 32 9.21 10.47 4.11
C HIS A 32 10.21 9.32 4.33
N LEU A 33 10.24 8.73 5.52
CA LEU A 33 11.10 7.58 5.78
C LEU A 33 10.68 6.38 4.92
N ALA A 34 9.38 6.08 4.84
CA ALA A 34 8.84 5.00 4.04
C ALA A 34 9.16 5.17 2.55
N VAL A 35 8.96 6.36 1.97
CA VAL A 35 9.27 6.64 0.55
C VAL A 35 10.78 6.47 0.29
N ARG A 36 11.64 6.94 1.19
CA ARG A 36 13.10 6.73 1.09
C ARG A 36 13.49 5.25 1.21
N MET A 37 12.80 4.48 2.05
CA MET A 37 13.01 3.03 2.14
C MET A 37 12.57 2.32 0.87
N ALA A 38 11.39 2.62 0.34
CA ALA A 38 10.87 2.06 -0.90
C ALA A 38 11.83 2.30 -2.08
N ARG A 39 12.36 3.52 -2.23
CA ARG A 39 13.36 3.85 -3.27
C ARG A 39 14.64 3.03 -3.13
N ARG A 40 15.14 2.83 -1.90
CA ARG A 40 16.34 2.02 -1.64
C ARG A 40 16.09 0.54 -1.95
N SER A 41 14.95 0.01 -1.52
CA SER A 41 14.53 -1.37 -1.80
C SER A 41 14.37 -1.61 -3.30
N LEU A 42 13.75 -0.67 -4.02
CA LEU A 42 13.56 -0.76 -5.48
C LEU A 42 14.91 -0.78 -6.20
N LYS A 43 15.82 0.15 -5.87
CA LYS A 43 17.16 0.18 -6.47
C LYS A 43 17.91 -1.14 -6.24
N ARG A 44 17.83 -1.70 -5.03
CA ARG A 44 18.47 -2.96 -4.69
C ARG A 44 17.85 -4.14 -5.43
N ALA A 45 16.52 -4.24 -5.47
CA ALA A 45 15.82 -5.32 -6.16
C ALA A 45 16.09 -5.32 -7.67
N LEU A 46 16.18 -4.13 -8.30
CA LEU A 46 16.56 -4.00 -9.71
C LEU A 46 17.99 -4.49 -9.95
N ALA A 47 18.95 -4.07 -9.11
CA ALA A 47 20.33 -4.52 -9.22
C ALA A 47 20.49 -6.03 -9.01
N GLU A 48 19.74 -6.61 -8.07
CA GLU A 48 19.72 -8.07 -7.83
C GLU A 48 19.13 -8.83 -9.03
N GLU A 49 18.11 -8.28 -9.68
CA GLU A 49 17.50 -8.88 -10.87
C GLU A 49 18.42 -8.81 -12.11
N GLU A 50 19.10 -7.69 -12.32
CA GLU A 50 20.15 -7.55 -13.34
C GLU A 50 21.34 -8.49 -13.07
N GLY A 51 21.75 -8.61 -11.81
CA GLY A 51 22.80 -9.54 -11.37
C GLY A 51 22.43 -11.02 -11.58
N ALA A 52 21.17 -11.38 -11.30
CA ALA A 52 20.66 -12.73 -11.55
C ALA A 52 20.60 -13.03 -13.05
N ALA A 53 20.18 -12.07 -13.88
CA ALA A 53 20.16 -12.22 -15.34
C ALA A 53 21.57 -12.37 -15.96
N THR A 54 22.59 -11.84 -15.29
CA THR A 54 24.01 -11.90 -15.73
C THR A 54 24.79 -13.05 -15.10
N GLY A 55 24.15 -13.93 -14.31
CA GLY A 55 24.77 -15.14 -13.76
C GLY A 55 25.70 -14.92 -12.57
N ALA A 56 25.67 -13.73 -11.95
CA ALA A 56 26.47 -13.42 -10.77
C ALA A 56 25.79 -13.98 -9.50
N ALA A 57 25.90 -15.29 -9.28
CA ALA A 57 25.40 -15.93 -8.07
C ALA A 57 26.24 -15.51 -6.85
N GLY A 58 25.62 -14.75 -5.93
CA GLY A 58 26.22 -14.32 -4.67
C GLY A 58 26.48 -15.49 -3.71
N GLY A 59 27.66 -15.47 -3.09
CA GLY A 59 28.13 -16.48 -2.14
C GLY A 59 27.27 -16.60 -0.86
N GLY A 60 27.34 -17.78 -0.25
CA GLY A 60 26.57 -18.16 0.94
C GLY A 60 26.84 -17.24 2.14
N GLY A 61 25.79 -16.57 2.61
CA GLY A 61 25.83 -15.68 3.78
C GLY A 61 25.06 -14.37 3.59
N ALA A 62 24.65 -14.03 2.35
CA ALA A 62 23.84 -12.85 2.10
C ALA A 62 22.39 -13.02 2.59
N PRO A 63 21.74 -11.96 3.11
CA PRO A 63 20.31 -11.99 3.40
C PRO A 63 19.51 -12.33 2.14
N ALA A 64 18.34 -12.93 2.32
CA ALA A 64 17.47 -13.34 1.22
C ALA A 64 17.24 -12.19 0.21
N PRO A 65 17.26 -12.48 -1.10
CA PRO A 65 17.11 -11.45 -2.13
C PRO A 65 15.72 -10.80 -2.06
N LEU A 66 15.65 -9.53 -2.44
CA LEU A 66 14.39 -8.83 -2.55
C LEU A 66 13.64 -9.33 -3.79
N VAL A 67 12.37 -9.71 -3.61
CA VAL A 67 11.50 -10.09 -4.73
C VAL A 67 11.01 -8.82 -5.42
N LEU A 68 11.53 -8.50 -6.61
CA LEU A 68 11.24 -7.24 -7.31
C LEU A 68 9.74 -6.98 -7.45
N ALA A 69 8.96 -7.99 -7.85
CA ALA A 69 7.51 -7.83 -8.03
C ALA A 69 6.81 -7.35 -6.74
N LYS A 70 7.23 -7.88 -5.58
CA LYS A 70 6.71 -7.47 -4.28
C LYS A 70 7.11 -6.04 -3.94
N VAL A 71 8.39 -5.69 -4.14
CA VAL A 71 8.89 -4.33 -3.89
C VAL A 71 8.15 -3.31 -4.76
N VAL A 72 7.87 -3.64 -6.02
CA VAL A 72 7.14 -2.77 -6.95
C VAL A 72 5.70 -2.58 -6.51
N GLY A 73 5.00 -3.67 -6.13
CA GLY A 73 3.65 -3.61 -5.60
C GLY A 73 3.53 -2.76 -4.34
N GLU A 74 4.38 -3.02 -3.33
CA GLU A 74 4.39 -2.28 -2.06
C GLU A 74 4.76 -0.81 -2.24
N ALA A 75 5.71 -0.50 -3.11
CA ALA A 75 6.09 0.88 -3.40
C ALA A 75 4.98 1.66 -4.12
N ALA A 76 4.27 1.02 -5.07
CA ALA A 76 3.11 1.61 -5.72
C ALA A 76 1.95 1.81 -4.74
N MET A 77 1.72 0.83 -3.86
CA MET A 77 0.73 0.91 -2.77
C MET A 77 1.04 2.07 -1.82
N LEU A 78 2.31 2.25 -1.44
CA LEU A 78 2.76 3.38 -0.63
C LEU A 78 2.48 4.73 -1.32
N LEU A 79 2.72 4.84 -2.63
CA LEU A 79 2.40 6.06 -3.38
C LEU A 79 0.91 6.36 -3.39
N ARG A 80 0.06 5.34 -3.50
CA ARG A 80 -1.39 5.50 -3.37
C ARG A 80 -1.78 6.03 -1.99
N MET A 81 -1.21 5.49 -0.92
CA MET A 81 -1.44 6.00 0.44
C MET A 81 -0.96 7.44 0.60
N ALA A 82 0.23 7.75 0.09
CA ALA A 82 0.82 9.08 0.16
C ALA A 82 0.08 10.12 -0.71
N ALA A 83 -0.73 9.68 -1.69
CA ALA A 83 -1.50 10.59 -2.53
C ALA A 83 -2.48 11.46 -1.72
N ASN A 84 -2.97 10.98 -0.58
CA ASN A 84 -3.82 11.75 0.34
C ASN A 84 -3.08 12.91 1.05
N LEU A 85 -1.74 12.97 0.93
CA LEU A 85 -0.90 14.00 1.52
C LEU A 85 -0.40 15.01 0.47
N ARG A 86 -0.88 14.91 -0.78
CA ARG A 86 -0.47 15.79 -1.88
C ARG A 86 -0.69 17.25 -1.53
N GLY A 87 0.30 18.09 -1.82
CA GLY A 87 0.25 19.52 -1.53
C GLY A 87 0.42 19.89 -0.05
N GLU A 88 0.57 18.92 0.86
CA GLU A 88 0.91 19.21 2.26
C GLU A 88 2.41 19.39 2.48
N ASP A 89 3.24 18.76 1.66
CA ASP A 89 4.70 18.90 1.69
C ASP A 89 5.29 18.78 0.27
N GLU A 90 5.92 19.84 -0.22
CA GLU A 90 6.51 19.88 -1.57
C GLU A 90 7.65 18.87 -1.75
N THR A 91 8.41 18.59 -0.69
CA THR A 91 9.50 17.61 -0.74
C THR A 91 8.93 16.21 -0.92
N LEU A 92 7.86 15.88 -0.19
CA LEU A 92 7.17 14.60 -0.32
C LEU A 92 6.58 14.43 -1.72
N ASP A 93 6.01 15.49 -2.29
CA ASP A 93 5.49 15.47 -3.66
C ASP A 93 6.60 15.17 -4.68
N VAL A 94 7.77 15.81 -4.54
CA VAL A 94 8.93 15.56 -5.39
C VAL A 94 9.43 14.13 -5.22
N GLU A 95 9.62 13.66 -3.99
CA GLU A 95 10.08 12.29 -3.71
C GLU A 95 9.12 11.24 -4.25
N SER A 96 7.81 11.49 -4.12
CA SER A 96 6.74 10.61 -4.62
C SER A 96 6.74 10.54 -6.13
N ARG A 97 6.87 11.67 -6.84
CA ARG A 97 6.98 11.70 -8.30
C ARG A 97 8.22 10.97 -8.79
N LEU A 98 9.36 11.15 -8.13
CA LEU A 98 10.60 10.45 -8.47
C LEU A 98 10.45 8.93 -8.31
N LEU A 99 9.82 8.48 -7.23
CA LEU A 99 9.53 7.05 -7.04
C LEU A 99 8.55 6.54 -8.11
N ALA A 100 7.51 7.29 -8.45
CA ALA A 100 6.56 6.91 -9.50
C ALA A 100 7.25 6.67 -10.84
N VAL A 101 8.14 7.58 -11.26
CA VAL A 101 8.93 7.44 -12.50
C VAL A 101 9.77 6.15 -12.49
N GLN A 102 10.37 5.81 -11.34
CA GLN A 102 11.16 4.58 -11.20
C GLN A 102 10.31 3.30 -11.26
N LEU A 103 9.02 3.40 -10.91
CA LEU A 103 8.10 2.26 -10.89
C LEU A 103 7.43 1.99 -12.24
N VAL A 104 7.35 2.96 -13.16
CA VAL A 104 6.64 2.78 -14.43
C VAL A 104 7.10 1.54 -15.20
N ALA A 105 8.41 1.43 -15.47
CA ALA A 105 8.94 0.31 -16.24
C ALA A 105 8.71 -1.07 -15.56
N PRO A 106 9.05 -1.27 -14.27
CA PRO A 106 8.81 -2.56 -13.63
C PRO A 106 7.33 -2.86 -13.32
N ALA A 107 6.45 -1.85 -13.22
CA ALA A 107 5.02 -2.05 -12.99
C ALA A 107 4.20 -2.24 -14.28
N ARG A 108 4.64 -1.69 -15.41
CA ARG A 108 3.85 -1.62 -16.67
C ARG A 108 4.59 -2.15 -17.90
N GLY A 109 5.83 -2.59 -17.73
CA GLY A 109 6.70 -3.05 -18.81
C GLY A 109 6.26 -4.38 -19.44
N ALA A 110 6.99 -4.78 -20.47
CA ALA A 110 6.71 -5.99 -21.26
C ALA A 110 6.59 -7.26 -20.41
N ARG A 111 7.38 -7.38 -19.34
CA ARG A 111 7.32 -8.54 -18.44
C ARG A 111 5.99 -8.67 -17.71
N VAL A 112 5.42 -7.56 -17.25
CA VAL A 112 4.11 -7.57 -16.58
C VAL A 112 3.02 -7.89 -17.59
N LYS A 113 3.06 -7.28 -18.77
CA LYS A 113 2.13 -7.58 -19.87
C LYS A 113 2.18 -9.06 -20.28
N ALA A 114 3.36 -9.65 -20.34
CA ALA A 114 3.51 -11.08 -20.62
C ALA A 114 2.88 -11.98 -19.54
N ARG A 115 3.02 -11.61 -18.26
CA ARG A 115 2.36 -12.34 -17.15
C ARG A 115 0.84 -12.23 -17.23
N LEU A 116 0.32 -11.03 -17.50
CA LEU A 116 -1.11 -10.80 -17.68
C LEU A 116 -1.71 -11.69 -18.76
N CYS A 117 -1.06 -11.80 -19.92
CA CYS A 117 -1.55 -12.64 -21.02
C CYS A 117 -1.42 -14.15 -20.74
N HIS A 118 -0.44 -14.57 -19.94
CA HIS A 118 -0.20 -15.99 -19.64
C HIS A 118 -1.07 -16.52 -18.49
N ASP A 119 -1.46 -15.64 -17.56
CA ASP A 119 -2.15 -16.01 -16.32
C ASP A 119 -3.31 -15.05 -16.07
N THR A 120 -4.30 -15.09 -16.97
CA THR A 120 -5.48 -14.21 -16.94
C THR A 120 -6.33 -14.40 -15.69
N GLY A 121 -6.30 -15.60 -15.09
CA GLY A 121 -6.90 -15.91 -13.78
C GLY A 121 -6.42 -15.05 -12.64
N ARG A 122 -5.21 -14.47 -12.77
CA ARG A 122 -4.58 -13.61 -11.76
C ARG A 122 -4.28 -12.22 -12.33
N ALA A 123 -5.02 -11.80 -13.35
CA ALA A 123 -4.75 -10.55 -14.06
C ALA A 123 -4.73 -9.33 -13.12
N LEU A 124 -5.69 -9.23 -12.20
CA LEU A 124 -5.75 -8.13 -11.24
C LEU A 124 -4.52 -8.10 -10.30
N GLU A 125 -4.02 -9.26 -9.88
CA GLU A 125 -2.84 -9.35 -9.03
C GLU A 125 -1.58 -8.91 -9.77
N HIS A 126 -1.40 -9.39 -11.00
CA HIS A 126 -0.28 -9.00 -11.86
C HIS A 126 -0.34 -7.50 -12.20
N ALA A 127 -1.53 -6.91 -12.28
CA ALA A 127 -1.77 -5.49 -12.55
C ALA A 127 -1.80 -4.60 -11.30
N SER A 128 -1.75 -5.16 -10.08
CA SER A 128 -1.94 -4.41 -8.82
C SER A 128 -1.10 -3.13 -8.71
N ALA A 129 0.19 -3.20 -9.03
CA ALA A 129 1.08 -2.03 -9.03
C ALA A 129 0.64 -0.96 -10.05
N HIS A 130 0.17 -1.36 -11.23
CA HIS A 130 -0.38 -0.44 -12.21
C HIS A 130 -1.66 0.23 -11.70
N LEU A 131 -2.57 -0.53 -11.08
CA LEU A 131 -3.82 -0.02 -10.51
C LEU A 131 -3.54 1.00 -9.38
N PHE A 132 -2.61 0.70 -8.47
CA PHE A 132 -2.22 1.63 -7.41
C PHE A 132 -1.62 2.92 -7.97
N LEU A 133 -0.76 2.82 -9.00
CA LEU A 133 -0.20 4.00 -9.65
C LEU A 133 -1.27 4.83 -10.36
N GLY A 134 -2.24 4.18 -11.02
CA GLY A 134 -3.39 4.83 -11.66
C GLY A 134 -4.20 5.65 -10.66
N ASP A 135 -4.65 5.02 -9.57
CA ASP A 135 -5.41 5.69 -8.50
C ASP A 135 -4.59 6.76 -7.78
N ALA A 136 -3.28 6.56 -7.65
CA ALA A 136 -2.37 7.57 -7.14
C ALA A 136 -2.20 8.77 -8.08
N GLY A 137 -2.81 8.79 -9.27
CA GLY A 137 -2.77 9.90 -10.23
C GLY A 137 -1.68 9.80 -11.29
N TYR A 138 -1.19 8.60 -11.60
CA TYR A 138 -0.24 8.33 -12.67
C TYR A 138 -0.86 7.38 -13.71
N PRO A 139 -1.76 7.85 -14.59
CA PRO A 139 -2.53 6.98 -15.50
C PRO A 139 -1.67 6.31 -16.57
N ASP A 140 -2.18 5.24 -17.19
CA ASP A 140 -1.64 4.60 -18.40
C ASP A 140 -2.78 3.92 -19.18
N GLU A 141 -3.46 4.71 -20.01
CA GLU A 141 -4.64 4.27 -20.76
C GLU A 141 -4.38 3.07 -21.67
N ALA A 142 -3.14 2.89 -22.14
CA ALA A 142 -2.80 1.77 -23.00
C ALA A 142 -2.75 0.45 -22.20
N PHE A 143 -2.30 0.53 -20.95
CA PHE A 143 -2.34 -0.61 -20.03
C PHE A 143 -3.76 -0.86 -19.53
N ASP A 144 -4.52 0.19 -19.23
CA ASP A 144 -5.93 0.10 -18.83
C ASP A 144 -6.75 -0.68 -19.89
N ARG A 145 -6.64 -0.29 -21.17
CA ARG A 145 -7.30 -0.99 -22.28
C ARG A 145 -6.94 -2.47 -22.38
N LEU A 146 -5.65 -2.81 -22.26
CA LEU A 146 -5.19 -4.20 -22.28
C LEU A 146 -5.81 -4.99 -21.13
N LEU A 147 -5.84 -4.42 -19.92
CA LEU A 147 -6.42 -5.08 -18.76
C LEU A 147 -7.92 -5.29 -18.93
N ASP A 148 -8.64 -4.29 -19.45
CA ASP A 148 -10.08 -4.41 -19.71
C ASP A 148 -10.38 -5.50 -20.74
N GLU A 149 -9.65 -5.55 -21.86
CA GLU A 149 -9.78 -6.61 -22.87
C GLU A 149 -9.56 -8.02 -22.29
N LEU A 150 -8.60 -8.17 -21.38
CA LEU A 150 -8.31 -9.45 -20.71
C LEU A 150 -9.37 -9.86 -19.70
N LEU A 151 -10.04 -8.90 -19.04
CA LEU A 151 -11.08 -9.17 -18.04
C LEU A 151 -12.47 -9.39 -18.67
N GLU A 152 -12.72 -8.81 -19.85
CA GLU A 152 -13.97 -9.01 -20.61
C GLU A 152 -14.02 -10.36 -21.34
N GLY A 153 -12.87 -10.95 -21.66
CA GLY A 153 -12.78 -12.33 -22.17
C GLY A 153 -13.12 -13.34 -21.07
N GLU A 154 -14.14 -14.17 -21.29
CA GLU A 154 -14.71 -15.22 -20.41
C GLU A 154 -14.10 -15.37 -19.00
N VAL A 155 -14.95 -15.07 -18.00
CA VAL A 155 -14.72 -15.12 -16.54
C VAL A 155 -13.61 -16.08 -16.16
N ALA A 156 -12.47 -15.50 -15.79
CA ALA A 156 -11.37 -16.26 -15.25
C ALA A 156 -11.79 -16.85 -13.87
N GLY A 157 -12.36 -18.05 -13.91
CA GLY A 157 -12.43 -18.96 -12.78
C GLY A 157 -11.01 -19.38 -12.42
N GLY A 158 -10.25 -18.48 -11.78
CA GLY A 158 -8.99 -18.83 -11.12
C GLY A 158 -9.22 -19.84 -9.98
N ALA A 159 -8.19 -20.65 -9.71
CA ALA A 159 -8.20 -21.78 -8.78
C ALA A 159 -8.74 -21.44 -7.35
N GLU A 160 -9.11 -22.50 -6.63
CA GLU A 160 -9.67 -22.55 -5.27
C GLU A 160 -9.42 -21.30 -4.40
N ARG A 161 -10.52 -20.63 -4.04
CA ARG A 161 -10.49 -19.25 -3.55
C ARG A 161 -10.65 -19.23 -2.02
N LEU A 162 -9.54 -19.00 -1.31
CA LEU A 162 -9.59 -18.64 0.10
C LEU A 162 -10.27 -17.26 0.26
N PRO A 163 -11.11 -17.04 1.29
CA PRO A 163 -11.82 -15.77 1.49
C PRO A 163 -10.95 -14.51 1.44
N ASN A 164 -9.73 -14.56 1.96
CA ASN A 164 -8.81 -13.41 1.92
C ASN A 164 -8.37 -13.04 0.49
N HIS A 165 -8.23 -14.04 -0.38
CA HIS A 165 -7.84 -13.82 -1.77
C HIS A 165 -9.01 -13.26 -2.60
N GLN A 166 -10.24 -13.73 -2.34
CA GLN A 166 -11.44 -13.14 -2.93
C GLN A 166 -11.58 -11.67 -2.55
N LEU A 167 -11.33 -11.36 -1.27
CA LEU A 167 -11.41 -10.00 -0.74
C LEU A 167 -10.41 -9.06 -1.43
N GLU A 168 -9.18 -9.53 -1.67
CA GLU A 168 -8.18 -8.79 -2.45
C GLU A 168 -8.67 -8.49 -3.87
N CYS A 169 -9.16 -9.51 -4.57
CA CYS A 169 -9.65 -9.37 -5.94
C CYS A 169 -10.84 -8.41 -6.05
N GLU A 170 -11.79 -8.47 -5.12
CA GLU A 170 -12.93 -7.54 -5.07
C GLU A 170 -12.46 -6.10 -4.85
N TRP A 171 -11.53 -5.89 -3.91
CA TRP A 171 -10.96 -4.58 -3.65
C TRP A 171 -10.17 -4.02 -4.86
N LEU A 172 -9.36 -4.85 -5.53
CA LEU A 172 -8.64 -4.44 -6.74
C LEU A 172 -9.57 -4.11 -7.92
N ASP A 173 -10.68 -4.82 -8.08
CA ASP A 173 -11.68 -4.52 -9.11
C ASP A 173 -12.45 -3.22 -8.79
N GLN A 174 -12.80 -2.98 -7.52
CA GLN A 174 -13.37 -1.69 -7.08
C GLN A 174 -12.41 -0.53 -7.34
N LEU A 175 -11.11 -0.73 -7.08
CA LEU A 175 -10.07 0.26 -7.38
C LEU A 175 -10.02 0.57 -8.88
N ARG A 176 -9.96 -0.47 -9.72
CA ARG A 176 -9.97 -0.34 -11.17
C ARG A 176 -11.18 0.45 -11.68
N ARG A 177 -12.36 0.18 -11.12
CA ARG A 177 -13.62 0.84 -11.52
C ARG A 177 -13.81 2.23 -10.90
N GLY A 178 -12.91 2.67 -10.02
CA GLY A 178 -13.06 3.91 -9.26
C GLY A 178 -14.27 3.90 -8.32
N ARG A 179 -14.64 2.73 -7.78
CA ARG A 179 -15.87 2.53 -6.98
C ARG A 179 -15.64 2.23 -5.51
N VAL A 180 -14.40 2.32 -5.03
CA VAL A 180 -14.04 1.97 -3.65
C VAL A 180 -14.85 2.72 -2.58
N ASP A 181 -15.19 3.99 -2.86
CA ASP A 181 -15.94 4.85 -1.94
C ASP A 181 -17.47 4.62 -1.96
N VAL A 182 -17.98 3.91 -2.96
CA VAL A 182 -19.44 3.75 -3.19
C VAL A 182 -19.91 2.31 -3.07
N GLU A 183 -19.06 1.34 -3.37
CA GLU A 183 -19.38 -0.09 -3.25
C GLU A 183 -18.85 -0.63 -1.91
N PRO A 184 -19.75 -1.10 -1.02
CA PRO A 184 -19.31 -1.77 0.20
C PRO A 184 -18.69 -3.12 -0.13
N ILE A 185 -17.76 -3.57 0.70
CA ILE A 185 -17.26 -4.95 0.68
C ILE A 185 -18.37 -5.90 1.09
N ASP A 186 -18.44 -7.05 0.43
CA ASP A 186 -19.33 -8.14 0.81
C ASP A 186 -19.10 -8.56 2.28
N ALA A 187 -20.16 -8.45 3.10
CA ALA A 187 -20.11 -8.75 4.53
C ALA A 187 -19.96 -10.25 4.83
N GLU A 188 -20.52 -11.12 3.99
CA GLU A 188 -20.37 -12.57 4.12
C GLU A 188 -18.93 -12.98 3.80
N LEU A 189 -18.37 -12.38 2.75
CA LEU A 189 -16.97 -12.58 2.39
C LEU A 189 -16.04 -12.12 3.52
N LEU A 190 -16.27 -10.92 4.07
CA LEU A 190 -15.48 -10.40 5.18
C LEU A 190 -15.59 -11.31 6.41
N ALA A 191 -16.77 -11.84 6.74
CA ALA A 191 -16.96 -12.78 7.84
C ALA A 191 -16.25 -14.12 7.62
N ALA A 192 -16.04 -14.55 6.37
CA ALA A 192 -15.32 -15.76 6.03
C ALA A 192 -13.79 -15.62 6.12
N THR A 193 -13.25 -14.38 6.23
CA THR A 193 -11.82 -14.12 6.43
C THR A 193 -11.36 -14.31 7.88
N CYS A 194 -10.05 -14.16 8.15
CA CYS A 194 -9.51 -14.25 9.51
C CYS A 194 -10.09 -13.21 10.49
N ILE A 195 -10.63 -12.07 10.01
CA ILE A 195 -11.23 -11.05 10.89
C ILE A 195 -12.58 -11.48 11.47
N GLY A 196 -13.21 -12.51 10.89
CA GLY A 196 -14.42 -13.14 11.43
C GLY A 196 -14.18 -13.98 12.68
N TRP A 197 -12.92 -14.27 13.03
CA TRP A 197 -12.53 -15.21 14.08
C TRP A 197 -11.56 -14.57 15.07
N PRO A 198 -11.56 -14.97 16.35
CA PRO A 198 -10.52 -14.57 17.31
C PRO A 198 -9.13 -15.03 16.88
N LEU A 199 -8.17 -14.11 16.87
CA LEU A 199 -6.76 -14.43 16.70
C LEU A 199 -6.19 -14.98 18.02
N ASP A 200 -5.79 -16.25 18.05
CA ASP A 200 -5.05 -16.79 19.19
C ASP A 200 -3.62 -16.25 19.18
N VAL A 201 -3.35 -15.22 19.98
CA VAL A 201 -2.03 -14.55 20.04
C VAL A 201 -0.89 -15.50 20.43
N LEU A 202 -1.19 -16.59 21.15
CA LEU A 202 -0.17 -17.57 21.57
C LEU A 202 0.07 -18.65 20.51
N ALA A 203 -0.90 -18.92 19.66
CA ALA A 203 -0.81 -19.90 18.58
C ALA A 203 -0.66 -19.28 17.18
N CYS A 204 -0.78 -17.96 17.04
CA CYS A 204 -0.72 -17.27 15.76
C CYS A 204 0.66 -17.41 15.12
N SER A 205 0.65 -17.74 13.84
CA SER A 205 1.86 -17.72 13.02
C SER A 205 2.07 -16.33 12.42
N THR A 206 3.28 -16.08 11.92
CA THR A 206 3.55 -14.90 11.10
C THR A 206 2.63 -14.81 9.87
N LEU A 207 2.15 -15.94 9.35
CA LEU A 207 1.21 -15.97 8.23
C LEU A 207 -0.17 -15.47 8.67
N ASP A 208 -0.63 -15.80 9.88
CA ASP A 208 -1.92 -15.35 10.38
C ASP A 208 -1.95 -13.83 10.58
N LEU A 209 -0.87 -13.28 11.16
CA LEU A 209 -0.66 -11.83 11.28
C LEU A 209 -0.57 -11.17 9.90
N TYR A 210 0.13 -11.80 8.95
CA TYR A 210 0.19 -11.33 7.57
C TYR A 210 -1.21 -11.27 6.96
N MET A 211 -2.01 -12.33 7.06
CA MET A 211 -3.36 -12.34 6.51
C MET A 211 -4.27 -11.31 7.20
N PHE A 212 -4.18 -11.17 8.52
CA PHE A 212 -4.95 -10.18 9.28
C PHE A 212 -4.70 -8.74 8.78
N THR A 213 -3.43 -8.37 8.63
CA THR A 213 -3.07 -7.03 8.12
C THR A 213 -3.61 -6.76 6.71
N HIS A 214 -3.62 -7.77 5.83
CA HIS A 214 -4.14 -7.64 4.47
C HIS A 214 -5.67 -7.55 4.45
N VAL A 215 -6.38 -8.31 5.27
CA VAL A 215 -7.84 -8.21 5.38
C VAL A 215 -8.26 -6.83 5.86
N VAL A 216 -7.61 -6.28 6.88
CA VAL A 216 -7.88 -4.92 7.35
C VAL A 216 -7.62 -3.90 6.23
N LEU A 217 -6.53 -4.08 5.48
CA LEU A 217 -6.16 -3.21 4.37
C LEU A 217 -7.21 -3.23 3.26
N TYR A 218 -7.62 -4.41 2.79
CA TYR A 218 -8.61 -4.55 1.73
C TYR A 218 -9.98 -4.08 2.18
N ALA A 219 -10.42 -4.49 3.38
CA ALA A 219 -11.74 -4.15 3.89
C ALA A 219 -11.89 -2.63 4.09
N SER A 220 -10.87 -1.95 4.62
CA SER A 220 -10.94 -0.52 4.93
C SER A 220 -10.45 0.41 3.83
N ASP A 221 -9.97 -0.16 2.73
CA ASP A 221 -9.20 0.58 1.73
C ASP A 221 -8.11 1.46 2.38
N MET A 222 -7.27 0.84 3.22
CA MET A 222 -6.22 1.54 3.98
C MET A 222 -6.77 2.65 4.89
N GLY A 223 -7.98 2.48 5.42
CA GLY A 223 -8.67 3.45 6.27
C GLY A 223 -9.38 4.58 5.52
N ARG A 224 -9.49 4.53 4.19
CA ARG A 224 -10.22 5.53 3.39
C ARG A 224 -11.74 5.35 3.48
N ARG A 225 -12.22 4.14 3.79
CA ARG A 225 -13.64 3.86 4.00
C ARG A 225 -13.94 3.27 5.39
N PRO A 226 -15.12 3.57 5.95
CA PRO A 226 -15.60 2.88 7.14
C PRO A 226 -15.95 1.42 6.79
N VAL A 227 -15.67 0.50 7.73
CA VAL A 227 -15.97 -0.92 7.58
C VAL A 227 -16.89 -1.35 8.70
N ARG A 228 -17.96 -2.07 8.35
CA ARG A 228 -18.73 -2.81 9.33
C ARG A 228 -18.03 -4.15 9.57
N LEU A 229 -17.26 -4.22 10.65
CA LEU A 229 -16.56 -5.44 11.03
C LEU A 229 -17.55 -6.55 11.43
N PRO A 230 -17.23 -7.83 11.15
CA PRO A 230 -18.05 -8.97 11.57
C PRO A 230 -18.02 -9.19 13.09
N ARG A 231 -17.05 -8.59 13.78
CA ARG A 231 -16.86 -8.60 15.24
C ARG A 231 -16.74 -7.18 15.79
N PRO A 232 -17.00 -6.95 17.09
CA PRO A 232 -16.81 -5.64 17.72
C PRO A 232 -15.39 -5.10 17.51
N VAL A 233 -15.27 -3.79 17.26
CA VAL A 233 -13.98 -3.13 16.95
C VAL A 233 -13.00 -3.25 18.10
N ASP A 234 -13.48 -3.18 19.34
CA ASP A 234 -12.68 -3.34 20.56
C ASP A 234 -12.07 -4.74 20.68
N GLU A 235 -12.78 -5.79 20.26
CA GLU A 235 -12.22 -7.14 20.21
C GLU A 235 -11.14 -7.27 19.13
N VAL A 236 -11.39 -6.74 17.93
CA VAL A 236 -10.43 -6.78 16.82
C VAL A 236 -9.17 -5.96 17.13
N LEU A 237 -9.31 -4.81 17.80
CA LEU A 237 -8.19 -3.98 18.21
C LEU A 237 -7.36 -4.57 19.35
N ALA A 238 -7.93 -5.44 20.18
CA ALA A 238 -7.18 -6.14 21.21
C ALA A 238 -6.22 -7.20 20.63
N GLU A 239 -6.45 -7.61 19.38
CA GLU A 239 -5.72 -8.65 18.65
C GLU A 239 -4.73 -8.07 17.60
N ALA A 240 -4.77 -6.75 17.37
CA ALA A 240 -3.99 -6.01 16.36
C ALA A 240 -2.73 -5.32 16.93
#